data_AF-A0A1H6GAH1-F1
#
_entry.id   AF-A0A1H6GAH1-F1
#
_cell.length_a   1.000
_cell.length_b   1.000
_cell.length_c   1.000
_cell.angle_alpha   90.00
_cell.angle_beta   90.00
_cell.angle_gamma   90.00
#
_symmetry.space_group_name_H-M   'P 1'
#
loop_
_entity.id
_entity.type
_entity.pdbx_description
1 polymer ?
#
loop_
_entity_poly.entity_id
_entity_poly.type
_entity_poly.pdbx_seq_one_letter_code
_entity_poly.pdbx_strand_id
1 'polypeptide(L)'
;MMPRPSLLSCKRGAVAAEMALILPFLVVLLFGSVELGYYFYNEHQVVKGVRDGARFASRQPFTAIGCNGTTPIVDAGAIAAIREITRTGAISGGSPRVPGWAAADIQIDVACDPHDLSNLGVYRDKGNPPRITISASVDYNALFGGLGVIDSTFSLNASQQAAAMGI
;
A
#
# COMPACT_ATOMS: atom_id res chain seq x y z
N MET A 1 65.66 28.50 -8.40
CA MET A 1 64.43 28.42 -9.22
C MET A 1 64.08 26.93 -9.37
N MET A 2 63.03 26.43 -8.71
CA MET A 2 62.66 25.01 -8.79
C MET A 2 61.92 24.72 -10.10
N PRO A 3 62.25 23.65 -10.83
CA PRO A 3 61.57 23.29 -12.07
C PRO A 3 60.11 22.93 -11.77
N ARG A 4 59.17 23.54 -12.52
CA ARG A 4 57.74 23.22 -12.42
C ARG A 4 57.52 21.82 -13.00
N PRO A 5 56.88 20.90 -12.27
CA PRO A 5 56.58 19.56 -12.78
C PRO A 5 55.66 19.66 -14.01
N SER A 6 55.90 18.80 -15.01
CA SER A 6 55.02 18.70 -16.18
C SER A 6 53.64 18.19 -15.76
N LEU A 7 52.59 18.58 -16.49
CA LEU A 7 51.22 18.13 -16.23
C LEU A 7 51.10 16.60 -16.16
N LEU A 8 51.91 15.87 -16.96
CA LEU A 8 51.95 14.41 -17.02
C LEU A 8 52.63 13.76 -15.79
N SER A 9 53.47 14.48 -15.05
CA SER A 9 54.16 13.98 -13.85
C SER A 9 53.47 14.39 -12.54
N CYS A 10 52.41 15.20 -12.61
CA CYS A 10 51.78 15.78 -11.43
C CYS A 10 50.81 14.76 -10.79
N LYS A 11 51.19 14.21 -9.62
CA LYS A 11 50.33 13.31 -8.81
C LYS A 11 49.42 14.04 -7.82
N ARG A 12 49.48 15.38 -7.79
CA ARG A 12 48.65 16.21 -6.91
C ARG A 12 47.19 16.12 -7.37
N GLY A 13 46.32 15.67 -6.48
CA GLY A 13 44.88 15.52 -6.76
C GLY A 13 44.46 14.15 -7.30
N ALA A 14 45.36 13.16 -7.41
CA ALA A 14 45.00 11.80 -7.84
C ALA A 14 43.90 11.18 -6.96
N VAL A 15 43.99 11.36 -5.64
CA VAL A 15 42.98 10.91 -4.67
C VAL A 15 41.61 11.56 -4.92
N ALA A 16 41.59 12.85 -5.29
CA ALA A 16 40.35 13.54 -5.61
C ALA A 16 39.72 13.01 -6.91
N ALA A 17 40.55 12.65 -7.90
CA ALA A 17 40.10 12.05 -9.15
C ALA A 17 39.54 10.63 -8.95
N GLU A 18 40.17 9.82 -8.10
CA GLU A 18 39.68 8.49 -7.72
C GLU A 18 38.34 8.56 -6.99
N MET A 19 38.21 9.48 -6.03
CA MET A 19 36.93 9.71 -5.34
C MET A 19 35.84 10.20 -6.30
N ALA A 20 36.17 11.09 -7.24
CA ALA A 20 35.22 11.57 -8.24
C ALA A 20 34.69 10.43 -9.14
N LEU A 21 35.48 9.39 -9.37
CA LEU A 21 35.08 8.23 -10.18
C LEU A 21 34.12 7.29 -9.41
N ILE A 22 34.31 7.14 -8.10
CA ILE A 22 33.47 6.27 -7.24
C ILE A 22 32.19 6.99 -6.77
N LEU A 23 32.23 8.31 -6.64
CA LEU A 23 31.13 9.15 -6.20
C LEU A 23 29.78 8.88 -6.88
N PRO A 24 29.65 8.75 -8.22
CA PRO A 24 28.36 8.45 -8.85
C PRO A 24 27.74 7.14 -8.36
N PHE A 25 28.55 6.11 -8.10
CA PHE A 25 28.07 4.84 -7.55
C PHE A 25 27.59 4.98 -6.10
N LEU A 26 28.33 5.74 -5.29
CA LEU A 26 27.94 6.01 -3.89
C LEU A 26 26.64 6.81 -3.81
N VAL A 27 26.45 7.78 -4.71
CA VAL A 27 25.22 8.57 -4.82
C VAL A 27 24.04 7.66 -5.15
N VAL A 28 24.16 6.80 -6.16
CA VAL A 28 23.08 5.85 -6.52
C VAL A 28 22.77 4.88 -5.37
N LEU A 29 23.78 4.36 -4.68
CA LEU A 29 23.58 3.49 -3.52
C LEU A 29 22.87 4.21 -2.37
N LEU A 30 23.27 5.44 -2.07
CA LEU A 30 22.67 6.23 -1.00
C LEU A 30 21.20 6.57 -1.29
N PHE A 31 20.92 7.23 -2.42
CA PHE A 31 19.55 7.63 -2.74
C PHE A 31 18.67 6.44 -3.10
N GLY A 32 19.22 5.43 -3.79
CA GLY A 32 18.50 4.20 -4.12
C GLY A 32 18.08 3.43 -2.88
N SER A 33 18.95 3.27 -1.88
CA SER A 33 18.59 2.58 -0.64
C SER A 33 17.54 3.32 0.19
N VAL A 34 17.62 4.65 0.26
CA VAL A 34 16.62 5.49 0.95
C VAL A 34 15.27 5.41 0.26
N GLU A 35 15.23 5.56 -1.07
CA GLU A 35 13.99 5.45 -1.86
C GLU A 35 13.36 4.07 -1.72
N LEU A 36 14.15 3.00 -1.84
CA LEU A 36 13.69 1.62 -1.64
C LEU A 36 13.11 1.40 -0.24
N GLY A 37 13.77 1.92 0.80
CA GLY A 37 13.27 1.85 2.17
C GLY A 37 11.93 2.57 2.33
N TYR A 38 11.78 3.74 1.70
CA TYR A 38 10.54 4.50 1.71
C TYR A 38 9.41 3.78 0.93
N TYR A 39 9.73 3.16 -0.21
CA TYR A 39 8.81 2.34 -0.98
C TYR A 39 8.24 1.18 -0.14
N PHE A 40 9.11 0.36 0.47
CA PHE A 40 8.66 -0.76 1.30
C PHE A 40 7.91 -0.30 2.56
N TYR A 41 8.29 0.85 3.11
CA TYR A 41 7.54 1.45 4.22
C TYR A 41 6.10 1.76 3.80
N ASN A 42 5.90 2.44 2.67
CA ASN A 42 4.56 2.78 2.16
C ASN A 42 3.77 1.52 1.80
N GLU A 43 4.38 0.55 1.11
CA GLU A 43 3.75 -0.74 0.78
C GLU A 43 3.24 -1.45 2.05
N HIS A 44 4.05 -1.51 3.11
CA HIS A 44 3.62 -2.07 4.39
C HIS A 44 2.46 -1.29 5.03
N GLN A 45 2.40 0.03 4.87
CA GLN A 45 1.25 0.81 5.35
C GLN A 45 -0.01 0.48 4.56
N VAL A 46 0.07 0.32 3.23
CA VAL A 46 -1.06 -0.08 2.38
C VAL A 46 -1.58 -1.46 2.78
N VAL A 47 -0.68 -2.45 2.92
CA VAL A 47 -1.04 -3.81 3.36
C VAL A 47 -1.71 -3.81 4.74
N LYS A 48 -1.20 -3.01 5.68
CA LYS A 48 -1.83 -2.86 7.01
C LYS A 48 -3.22 -2.21 6.91
N GLY A 49 -3.35 -1.16 6.11
CA GLY A 49 -4.62 -0.49 5.86
C GLY A 49 -5.69 -1.44 5.33
N VAL A 50 -5.37 -2.18 4.28
CA VAL A 50 -6.29 -3.15 3.66
C VAL A 50 -6.69 -4.26 4.65
N ARG A 51 -5.77 -4.69 5.53
CA ARG A 51 -6.08 -5.64 6.62
C ARG A 51 -7.01 -5.06 7.68
N ASP A 52 -6.81 -3.81 8.08
CA ASP A 52 -7.68 -3.14 9.04
C ASP A 52 -9.07 -2.93 8.46
N GLY A 53 -9.15 -2.50 7.20
CA GLY A 53 -10.39 -2.44 6.43
C GLY A 53 -11.11 -3.77 6.40
N ALA A 54 -10.40 -4.87 6.12
CA ALA A 54 -11.03 -6.19 5.97
C ALA A 54 -11.55 -6.71 7.32
N ARG A 55 -10.82 -6.44 8.40
CA ARG A 55 -11.26 -6.73 9.78
C ARG A 55 -12.45 -5.89 10.21
N PHE A 56 -12.55 -4.66 9.76
CA PHE A 56 -13.71 -3.81 10.04
C PHE A 56 -14.92 -4.24 9.21
N ALA A 57 -14.70 -4.56 7.93
CA ALA A 57 -15.72 -5.05 7.02
C ALA A 57 -16.31 -6.38 7.49
N SER A 58 -15.48 -7.27 8.05
CA SER A 58 -15.97 -8.55 8.59
C SER A 58 -16.86 -8.40 9.82
N ARG A 59 -16.78 -7.26 10.52
CA ARG A 59 -17.62 -6.94 11.68
C ARG A 59 -18.84 -6.11 11.32
N GLN A 60 -19.12 -5.89 10.04
CA GLN A 60 -20.36 -5.21 9.67
C GLN A 60 -21.55 -6.15 9.89
N PRO A 61 -22.70 -5.62 10.36
CA PRO A 61 -23.90 -6.42 10.47
C PRO A 61 -24.36 -6.87 9.08
N PHE A 62 -25.03 -8.02 9.00
CA PHE A 62 -25.53 -8.55 7.72
C PHE A 62 -26.57 -7.66 7.02
N THR A 63 -27.16 -6.71 7.74
CA THR A 63 -28.01 -5.66 7.16
C THR A 63 -27.22 -4.61 6.39
N ALA A 64 -25.94 -4.40 6.73
CA ALA A 64 -25.06 -3.43 6.09
C ALA A 64 -24.15 -4.10 5.04
N ILE A 65 -23.58 -5.27 5.36
CA ILE A 65 -22.82 -6.08 4.40
C ILE A 65 -23.26 -7.54 4.53
N GLY A 66 -24.02 -8.02 3.57
CA GLY A 66 -24.69 -9.30 3.62
C GLY A 66 -24.97 -9.88 2.25
N CYS A 67 -25.73 -10.97 2.23
CA CYS A 67 -26.21 -11.61 1.02
C CYS A 67 -27.71 -11.87 1.12
N ASN A 68 -28.46 -11.45 0.10
CA ASN A 68 -29.82 -11.92 -0.14
C ASN A 68 -29.76 -12.97 -1.28
N GLY A 69 -29.66 -14.24 -0.91
CA GLY A 69 -29.30 -15.30 -1.85
C GLY A 69 -27.91 -15.08 -2.44
N THR A 70 -27.83 -14.89 -3.77
CA THR A 70 -26.60 -14.57 -4.50
C THR A 70 -26.40 -13.06 -4.72
N THR A 71 -27.32 -12.21 -4.26
CA THR A 71 -27.21 -10.76 -4.42
C THR A 71 -26.52 -10.11 -3.21
N PRO A 72 -25.43 -9.35 -3.39
CA PRO A 72 -24.76 -8.68 -2.29
C PRO A 72 -25.58 -7.50 -1.79
N ILE A 73 -25.73 -7.42 -0.47
CA ILE A 73 -26.26 -6.26 0.25
C ILE A 73 -25.05 -5.43 0.64
N VAL A 74 -25.00 -4.18 0.20
CA VAL A 74 -23.90 -3.27 0.54
C VAL A 74 -24.43 -1.88 0.84
N ASP A 75 -24.34 -1.48 2.10
CA ASP A 75 -24.71 -0.15 2.56
C ASP A 75 -23.63 0.89 2.21
N ALA A 76 -24.06 2.04 1.69
CA ALA A 76 -23.15 3.09 1.26
C ALA A 76 -22.35 3.70 2.43
N GLY A 77 -22.94 3.78 3.63
CA GLY A 77 -22.26 4.24 4.84
C GLY A 77 -21.18 3.27 5.30
N ALA A 78 -21.47 1.96 5.27
CA ALA A 78 -20.49 0.92 5.57
C ALA A 78 -19.30 0.93 4.59
N ILE A 79 -19.56 1.08 3.28
CA ILE A 79 -18.50 1.22 2.26
C ILE A 79 -17.63 2.45 2.56
N ALA A 80 -18.24 3.59 2.86
CA ALA A 80 -17.52 4.82 3.16
C ALA A 80 -16.61 4.66 4.40
N ALA A 81 -17.13 4.05 5.48
CA ALA A 81 -16.37 3.78 6.69
C ALA A 81 -15.22 2.78 6.44
N ILE A 82 -15.44 1.73 5.65
CA ILE A 82 -14.38 0.76 5.28
C ILE A 82 -13.27 1.46 4.51
N ARG A 83 -13.61 2.30 3.52
CA ARG A 83 -12.62 3.07 2.76
C ARG A 83 -11.81 3.99 3.67
N GLU A 84 -12.46 4.67 4.60
CA GLU A 84 -11.76 5.59 5.50
C GLU A 84 -10.83 4.87 6.47
N ILE A 85 -11.27 3.78 7.11
CA ILE A 85 -10.41 2.98 8.00
C ILE A 85 -9.22 2.39 7.24
N THR A 86 -9.45 1.94 6.01
CA THR A 86 -8.39 1.38 5.17
C THR A 86 -7.31 2.42 4.91
N ARG A 87 -7.70 3.66 4.64
CA ARG A 87 -6.82 4.76 4.26
C ARG A 87 -6.19 5.49 5.44
N THR A 88 -6.93 5.74 6.52
CA THR A 88 -6.52 6.58 7.66
C THR A 88 -6.37 5.81 8.96
N GLY A 89 -7.07 4.69 9.11
CA GLY A 89 -7.18 3.96 10.38
C GLY A 89 -8.24 4.49 11.34
N ALA A 90 -9.06 5.46 10.92
CA ALA A 90 -10.19 5.97 11.68
C ALA A 90 -11.50 5.76 10.92
N ILE A 91 -12.62 5.64 11.64
CA ILE A 91 -13.96 5.45 11.06
C ILE A 91 -14.47 6.68 10.31
N SER A 92 -13.91 7.86 10.62
CA SER A 92 -14.22 9.11 9.95
C SER A 92 -13.07 10.09 10.10
N GLY A 93 -12.73 10.76 9.01
CA GLY A 93 -11.66 11.74 8.95
C GLY A 93 -10.26 11.16 9.17
N GLY A 94 -9.30 12.09 9.26
CA GLY A 94 -7.88 11.79 9.41
C GLY A 94 -7.08 11.94 8.13
N SER A 95 -5.76 11.87 8.29
CA SER A 95 -4.82 11.94 7.18
C SER A 95 -4.56 10.55 6.61
N PRO A 96 -4.37 10.41 5.28
CA PRO A 96 -4.00 9.13 4.70
C PRO A 96 -2.66 8.64 5.27
N ARG A 97 -2.56 7.33 5.52
CA ARG A 97 -1.34 6.66 6.01
C ARG A 97 -0.18 6.74 5.00
N VAL A 98 -0.52 6.84 3.71
CA VAL A 98 0.41 6.97 2.59
C VAL A 98 0.05 8.23 1.79
N PRO A 99 1.02 9.11 1.46
CA PRO A 99 0.74 10.31 0.68
C PRO A 99 0.06 9.98 -0.65
N GLY A 100 -0.94 10.76 -1.03
CA GLY A 100 -1.68 10.55 -2.28
C GLY A 100 -2.77 9.48 -2.21
N TRP A 101 -2.81 8.66 -1.16
CA TRP A 101 -3.84 7.63 -1.03
C TRP A 101 -5.24 8.25 -0.89
N ALA A 102 -6.08 8.05 -1.90
CA ALA A 102 -7.45 8.51 -1.98
C ALA A 102 -8.45 7.37 -1.72
N ALA A 103 -9.69 7.73 -1.38
CA ALA A 103 -10.75 6.73 -1.17
C ALA A 103 -11.15 6.00 -2.47
N ALA A 104 -10.89 6.59 -3.63
CA ALA A 104 -11.16 6.00 -4.95
C ALA A 104 -10.22 4.83 -5.29
N ASP A 105 -9.03 4.84 -4.70
CA ASP A 105 -7.98 3.82 -4.89
C ASP A 105 -8.35 2.48 -4.24
N ILE A 106 -9.43 2.46 -3.45
CA ILE A 106 -9.88 1.31 -2.67
C ILE A 106 -11.12 0.70 -3.33
N GLN A 107 -10.95 -0.52 -3.82
CA GLN A 107 -12.02 -1.34 -4.38
C GLN A 107 -12.48 -2.36 -3.34
N ILE A 108 -13.80 -2.45 -3.16
CA ILE A 108 -14.44 -3.36 -2.22
C ILE A 108 -15.36 -4.25 -3.04
N ASP A 109 -15.04 -5.53 -3.09
CA ASP A 109 -15.84 -6.57 -3.74
C ASP A 109 -16.52 -7.43 -2.68
N VAL A 110 -17.83 -7.64 -2.83
CA VAL A 110 -18.64 -8.45 -1.93
C VAL A 110 -19.22 -9.59 -2.74
N ALA A 111 -18.64 -10.78 -2.56
CA ALA A 111 -19.05 -11.98 -3.25
C ALA A 111 -19.98 -12.81 -2.37
N CYS A 112 -21.18 -13.09 -2.89
CA CYS A 112 -22.14 -14.02 -2.32
C CYS A 112 -22.05 -15.33 -3.07
N ASP A 113 -21.58 -16.38 -2.38
CA ASP A 113 -21.42 -17.69 -2.99
C ASP A 113 -22.79 -18.40 -3.08
N PRO A 114 -23.11 -19.11 -4.18
CA PRO A 114 -24.35 -19.89 -4.29
C PRO A 114 -24.39 -21.12 -3.38
N HIS A 115 -23.26 -21.51 -2.79
CA HIS A 115 -23.21 -22.62 -1.86
C HIS A 115 -23.75 -22.20 -0.48
N ASP A 116 -24.67 -23.01 0.08
CA ASP A 116 -25.29 -22.87 1.41
C ASP A 116 -24.25 -23.08 2.53
N LEU A 117 -23.26 -22.18 2.60
CA LEU A 117 -22.37 -22.05 3.76
C LEU A 117 -23.16 -21.59 5.00
N SER A 118 -24.36 -21.05 4.78
CA SER A 118 -25.35 -20.71 5.79
C SER A 118 -25.79 -21.86 6.69
N ASN A 119 -25.55 -23.12 6.32
CA ASN A 119 -25.89 -24.28 7.14
C ASN A 119 -24.68 -24.96 7.83
N LEU A 120 -23.50 -24.35 7.75
CA LEU A 120 -22.26 -24.93 8.28
C LEU A 120 -21.60 -24.05 9.36
N GLY A 121 -21.03 -24.69 10.37
CA GLY A 121 -20.17 -24.05 11.38
C GLY A 121 -20.83 -22.87 12.09
N VAL A 122 -20.09 -21.76 12.23
CA VAL A 122 -20.53 -20.52 12.90
C VAL A 122 -21.71 -19.84 12.17
N TYR A 123 -21.99 -20.22 10.92
CA TYR A 123 -22.99 -19.59 10.09
C TYR A 123 -24.34 -20.29 10.06
N ARG A 124 -24.46 -21.47 10.70
CA ARG A 124 -25.64 -22.35 10.65
C ARG A 124 -26.99 -21.65 10.87
N ASP A 125 -27.01 -20.64 11.74
CA ASP A 125 -28.22 -19.91 12.12
C ASP A 125 -28.17 -18.43 11.67
N LYS A 126 -27.24 -18.08 10.77
CA LYS A 126 -26.86 -16.68 10.45
C LYS A 126 -27.05 -16.29 8.97
N GLY A 127 -27.45 -17.21 8.09
CA GLY A 127 -27.60 -16.92 6.67
C GLY A 127 -26.27 -16.91 5.91
N ASN A 128 -26.31 -16.60 4.60
CA ASN A 128 -25.17 -16.79 3.70
C ASN A 128 -24.08 -15.73 3.97
N PRO A 129 -22.89 -16.11 4.47
CA PRO A 129 -21.86 -15.14 4.81
C PRO A 129 -21.18 -14.59 3.54
N PRO A 130 -21.19 -13.26 3.30
CA PRO A 130 -20.44 -12.70 2.18
C PRO A 130 -18.94 -12.84 2.38
N ARG A 131 -18.25 -13.10 1.27
CA ARG A 131 -16.80 -12.98 1.16
C ARG A 131 -16.49 -11.56 0.70
N ILE A 132 -15.82 -10.79 1.55
CA ILE A 132 -15.45 -9.41 1.29
C ILE A 132 -13.97 -9.38 0.90
N THR A 133 -13.68 -8.85 -0.28
CA THR A 133 -12.33 -8.60 -0.76
C THR A 133 -12.10 -7.10 -0.82
N ILE A 134 -11.11 -6.63 -0.08
CA ILE A 134 -10.66 -5.24 -0.15
C ILE A 134 -9.35 -5.23 -0.92
N SER A 135 -9.28 -4.38 -1.92
CA SER A 135 -8.06 -4.13 -2.67
C SER A 135 -7.77 -2.65 -2.73
N ALA A 136 -6.50 -2.29 -2.72
CA ALA A 136 -6.02 -0.93 -2.87
C ALA A 136 -4.93 -0.89 -3.92
N SER A 137 -5.00 0.10 -4.81
CA SER A 137 -3.99 0.43 -5.82
C SER A 137 -3.65 1.90 -5.70
N VAL A 138 -2.52 2.22 -5.09
CA VAL A 138 -2.13 3.58 -4.74
C VAL A 138 -0.88 3.97 -5.51
N ASP A 139 -0.87 5.13 -6.14
CA ASP A 139 0.33 5.62 -6.81
C ASP A 139 1.44 5.92 -5.81
N TYR A 140 2.65 5.42 -6.08
CA TYR A 140 3.80 5.72 -5.25
C TYR A 140 4.27 7.15 -5.51
N ASN A 141 4.43 7.93 -4.44
CA ASN A 141 5.00 9.27 -4.53
C ASN A 141 6.49 9.22 -4.18
N ALA A 142 7.36 9.32 -5.18
CA ALA A 142 8.80 9.22 -5.00
C ALA A 142 9.38 10.43 -4.25
N LEU A 143 10.37 10.22 -3.38
CA LEU A 143 11.00 11.33 -2.62
C LEU A 143 11.90 12.18 -3.52
N PHE A 144 12.62 11.53 -4.44
CA PHE A 144 13.63 12.20 -5.27
C PHE A 144 13.30 12.23 -6.77
N GLY A 145 12.04 11.97 -7.15
CA GLY A 145 11.55 12.17 -8.53
C GLY A 145 12.32 11.42 -9.62
N GLY A 146 12.92 10.27 -9.30
CA GLY A 146 13.70 9.45 -10.24
C GLY A 146 15.24 9.53 -10.09
N LEU A 147 15.77 10.26 -9.09
CA LEU A 147 17.18 10.12 -8.70
C LEU A 147 17.48 8.76 -8.02
N GLY A 148 16.44 8.05 -7.57
CA GLY A 148 16.47 6.64 -7.21
C GLY A 148 16.02 5.75 -8.37
N VAL A 149 16.37 4.47 -8.33
CA VAL A 149 15.98 3.46 -9.36
C VAL A 149 14.45 3.28 -9.45
N ILE A 150 13.70 3.75 -8.46
CA ILE A 150 12.23 3.74 -8.40
C ILE A 150 11.72 5.17 -8.56
N ASP A 151 10.66 5.34 -9.35
CA ASP A 151 10.00 6.62 -9.59
C ASP A 151 8.49 6.54 -9.26
N SER A 152 7.77 7.64 -9.51
CA SER A 152 6.34 7.73 -9.24
C SER A 152 5.45 7.02 -10.26
N THR A 153 6.01 6.25 -11.20
CA THR A 153 5.22 5.41 -12.11
C THR A 153 4.84 4.07 -11.50
N PHE A 154 5.42 3.73 -10.36
CA PHE A 154 5.11 2.51 -9.62
C PHE A 154 3.83 2.66 -8.79
N SER A 155 3.05 1.58 -8.71
CA SER A 155 1.84 1.48 -7.89
C SER A 155 2.06 0.52 -6.71
N LEU A 156 1.58 0.91 -5.53
CA LEU A 156 1.50 0.09 -4.32
C LEU A 156 0.19 -0.67 -4.32
N ASN A 157 0.25 -2.00 -4.31
CA ASN A 157 -0.92 -2.86 -4.52
C ASN A 157 -1.07 -3.85 -3.37
N ALA A 158 -2.23 -3.83 -2.72
CA ALA A 158 -2.55 -4.80 -1.68
C ALA A 158 -3.99 -5.31 -1.80
N SER A 159 -4.19 -6.57 -1.44
CA SER A 159 -5.52 -7.18 -1.34
C SER A 159 -5.65 -8.02 -0.08
N GLN A 160 -6.76 -7.91 0.63
CA GLN A 160 -7.11 -8.78 1.75
C GLN A 160 -8.55 -9.23 1.62
N GLN A 161 -8.75 -10.51 1.88
CA GLN A 161 -10.08 -11.11 1.94
C GLN A 161 -10.45 -11.41 3.40
N ALA A 162 -11.73 -11.22 3.73
CA ALA A 162 -12.33 -11.65 4.99
C ALA A 162 -13.77 -12.14 4.77
N ALA A 163 -14.21 -13.11 5.56
CA ALA A 163 -15.61 -13.48 5.63
C ALA A 163 -16.34 -12.55 6.61
N ALA A 164 -17.55 -12.11 6.29
CA ALA A 164 -18.36 -11.37 7.24
C ALA A 164 -18.86 -12.27 8.38
N MET A 165 -18.90 -11.71 9.58
CA MET A 165 -19.33 -12.38 10.81
C MET A 165 -20.67 -11.84 11.33
N GLY A 166 -21.09 -10.64 10.91
CA GLY A 166 -22.39 -10.08 11.27
C GLY A 166 -22.59 -9.83 12.75
N ILE A 167 -21.55 -9.35 13.44
CA ILE A 167 -21.58 -9.03 14.89
C ILE A 167 -21.71 -7.54 15.15
#